data_AF-A0A226E051-F1
#
_entry.id   AF-A0A226E051-F1
#
_cell.length_a   1.000
_cell.length_b   1.000
_cell.length_c   1.000
_cell.angle_alpha   90.00
_cell.angle_beta   90.00
_cell.angle_gamma   90.00
#
_symmetry.space_group_name_H-M   'P 1'
#
loop_
_entity.id
_entity.type
_entity.pdbx_description
1 polymer ?
#
loop_
_entity_poly.entity_id
_entity_poly.type
_entity_poly.pdbx_seq_one_letter_code
_entity_poly.pdbx_strand_id
1 'polypeptide(L)'
;MKYETFGICSSWSLNPSPADLEAEPYRQTVHILTMGKNKVKVHVIYCLKKELERIFPEQLNITGEPTPNTSGYFEVQIVGGPLLHSKKDGMGHVDSSAKLQKIVAGVRKALEDAEVG
;
A
#
# COMPACT_ATOMS: atom_id res chain seq x y z
N MET A 1 -12.07 17.72 -29.41
CA MET A 1 -11.94 18.22 -28.03
C MET A 1 -10.59 18.90 -27.89
N LYS A 2 -10.59 20.13 -27.36
CA LYS A 2 -9.49 21.09 -27.44
C LYS A 2 -8.40 20.77 -26.42
N TYR A 3 -7.16 20.80 -26.86
CA TYR A 3 -5.98 21.02 -26.02
C TYR A 3 -5.57 22.49 -26.20
N GLU A 4 -5.38 23.22 -25.10
CA GLU A 4 -4.87 24.59 -25.10
C GLU A 4 -3.74 24.72 -24.08
N THR A 5 -2.65 25.33 -24.54
CA THR A 5 -1.35 25.50 -23.88
C THR A 5 -1.27 26.87 -23.16
N PHE A 6 -0.25 27.02 -22.31
CA PHE A 6 0.39 28.22 -21.72
C PHE A 6 0.23 28.32 -20.19
N GLY A 7 1.28 28.57 -19.40
CA GLY A 7 2.64 28.98 -19.74
C GLY A 7 3.60 28.92 -18.54
N ILE A 8 4.87 29.16 -18.85
CA ILE A 8 6.01 29.28 -17.94
C ILE A 8 6.15 30.73 -17.47
N CYS A 9 6.30 30.96 -16.16
CA CYS A 9 6.86 32.21 -15.62
C CYS A 9 7.54 31.98 -14.25
N SER A 10 8.65 32.68 -14.05
CA SER A 10 9.78 32.41 -13.14
C SER A 10 9.73 33.23 -11.84
N SER A 11 10.36 32.73 -10.76
CA SER A 11 11.20 33.44 -9.75
C SER A 11 11.02 32.93 -8.29
N TRP A 12 12.08 33.09 -7.49
CA TRP A 12 12.52 32.31 -6.32
C TRP A 12 11.75 32.42 -4.98
N SER A 13 11.87 31.32 -4.21
CA SER A 13 11.87 31.15 -2.75
C SER A 13 10.76 31.77 -1.90
N LEU A 14 9.76 30.95 -1.58
CA LEU A 14 9.30 30.74 -0.22
C LEU A 14 9.14 29.23 -0.02
N ASN A 15 9.48 28.74 1.17
CA ASN A 15 9.32 27.34 1.55
C ASN A 15 7.99 26.77 1.03
N PRO A 16 7.98 25.56 0.43
CA PRO A 16 6.76 24.98 -0.11
C PRO A 16 5.70 24.95 0.99
N SER A 17 4.50 25.44 0.66
CA SER A 17 3.33 25.26 1.50
C SER A 17 3.13 23.76 1.71
N PRO A 18 2.63 23.27 2.86
CA PRO A 18 2.27 21.86 3.01
C PRO A 18 1.23 21.37 1.97
N ALA A 19 0.69 22.26 1.13
CA ALA A 19 -0.10 21.94 -0.07
C ALA A 19 0.72 21.56 -1.31
N ASP A 20 2.02 21.92 -1.37
CA ASP A 20 2.99 21.54 -2.41
C ASP A 20 3.77 20.26 -2.05
N LEU A 21 3.50 19.66 -0.88
CA LEU A 21 3.72 18.23 -0.69
C LEU A 21 2.64 17.52 -1.52
N GLU A 22 2.95 17.43 -2.81
CA GLU A 22 2.20 16.78 -3.86
C GLU A 22 1.41 15.60 -3.32
N ALA A 23 0.09 15.61 -3.56
CA ALA A 23 -0.76 14.46 -3.35
C ALA A 23 -0.04 13.22 -3.90
N GLU A 24 0.40 12.34 -3.01
CA GLU A 24 1.14 11.16 -3.44
C GLU A 24 0.28 10.43 -4.49
N PRO A 25 0.83 10.00 -5.64
CA PRO A 25 0.04 9.49 -6.78
C PRO A 25 -0.77 8.21 -6.47
N TYR A 26 -0.64 7.72 -5.24
CA TYR A 26 -1.24 6.48 -4.78
C TYR A 26 -2.67 6.74 -4.32
N ARG A 27 -3.61 6.11 -5.01
CA ARG A 27 -5.03 6.15 -4.65
C ARG A 27 -5.30 5.47 -3.31
N GLN A 28 -4.47 4.50 -2.93
CA GLN A 28 -4.65 3.76 -1.69
C GLN A 28 -3.34 3.34 -1.04
N THR A 29 -3.28 3.47 0.28
CA THR A 29 -2.17 2.95 1.10
C THR A 29 -2.51 1.60 1.72
N VAL A 30 -1.65 0.60 1.51
CA VAL A 30 -1.70 -0.72 2.13
C VAL A 30 -0.63 -0.81 3.20
N HIS A 31 -1.04 -1.02 4.45
CA HIS A 31 -0.14 -1.27 5.58
C HIS A 31 0.05 -2.77 5.78
N ILE A 32 1.31 -3.21 5.70
CA ILE A 32 1.71 -4.58 6.01
C ILE A 32 2.43 -4.58 7.37
N LEU A 33 1.76 -5.03 8.41
CA LEU A 33 2.31 -5.12 9.75
C LEU A 33 2.95 -6.50 9.94
N THR A 34 4.21 -6.52 10.34
CA THR A 34 5.02 -7.75 10.34
C THR A 34 6.06 -7.74 11.46
N MET A 35 6.35 -8.91 12.03
CA MET A 35 7.14 -9.05 13.25
C MET A 35 8.54 -9.61 13.02
N GLY A 36 9.51 -8.95 13.64
CA GLY A 36 10.84 -9.49 13.97
C GLY A 36 11.90 -9.44 12.85
N LYS A 37 13.15 -9.21 13.26
CA LYS A 37 14.35 -9.11 12.40
C LYS A 37 14.85 -10.48 11.89
N ASN A 38 13.96 -11.36 11.41
CA ASN A 38 14.36 -12.67 10.86
C ASN A 38 14.46 -12.63 9.33
N LYS A 39 15.61 -13.03 8.78
CA LYS A 39 15.92 -13.04 7.32
C LYS A 39 14.86 -13.77 6.48
N VAL A 40 14.22 -14.81 7.01
CA VAL A 40 13.15 -15.58 6.32
C VAL A 40 11.85 -14.78 6.17
N LYS A 41 11.55 -13.85 7.09
CA LYS A 41 10.29 -13.08 7.12
C LYS A 41 10.31 -11.84 6.23
N VAL A 42 11.50 -11.28 5.97
CA VAL A 42 11.70 -10.17 5.01
C VAL A 42 11.31 -10.60 3.60
N HIS A 43 11.55 -11.87 3.25
CA HIS A 43 11.23 -12.41 1.94
C HIS A 43 9.73 -12.43 1.65
N VAL A 44 8.90 -12.82 2.63
CA VAL A 44 7.43 -12.87 2.47
C VAL A 44 6.85 -11.49 2.18
N ILE A 45 7.30 -10.46 2.90
CA ILE A 45 6.86 -9.08 2.68
C ILE A 45 7.29 -8.59 1.30
N TYR A 46 8.55 -8.87 0.92
CA TYR A 46 9.09 -8.48 -0.37
C TYR A 46 8.32 -9.13 -1.53
N CYS A 47 8.04 -10.44 -1.46
CA CYS A 47 7.27 -11.15 -2.47
C CYS A 47 5.84 -10.64 -2.57
N LEU A 48 5.17 -10.41 -1.43
CA LEU A 48 3.81 -9.88 -1.43
C LEU A 48 3.76 -8.46 -2.01
N LYS A 49 4.69 -7.59 -1.60
CA LYS A 49 4.83 -6.24 -2.14
C LYS A 49 5.03 -6.28 -3.66
N LYS A 50 5.96 -7.09 -4.14
CA LYS A 50 6.23 -7.22 -5.59
C LYS A 50 5.03 -7.69 -6.38
N GLU A 51 4.25 -8.63 -5.86
CA GLU A 51 3.08 -9.13 -6.57
C GLU A 51 1.94 -8.10 -6.56
N LEU A 52 1.76 -7.35 -5.47
CA LEU A 52 0.79 -6.24 -5.44
C LEU A 52 1.20 -5.09 -6.36
N GLU A 53 2.49 -4.70 -6.38
CA GLU A 53 3.03 -3.72 -7.33
C GLU A 53 2.85 -4.17 -8.79
N ARG A 54 2.96 -5.48 -9.05
CA ARG A 54 2.75 -6.06 -10.40
C ARG A 54 1.28 -5.99 -10.84
N ILE A 55 0.35 -6.21 -9.92
CA ILE A 55 -1.09 -6.23 -10.21
C ILE A 55 -1.67 -4.81 -10.27
N PHE A 56 -1.17 -3.91 -9.42
CA PHE A 56 -1.63 -2.52 -9.28
C PHE A 56 -0.46 -1.54 -9.45
N PRO A 57 0.08 -1.39 -10.66
CA PRO A 57 1.21 -0.50 -10.90
C PRO A 57 0.82 0.95 -10.56
N GLU A 58 1.68 1.63 -9.78
CA GLU A 58 1.59 3.05 -9.41
C GLU A 58 0.31 3.49 -8.67
N GLN A 59 -0.58 2.56 -8.33
CA GLN A 59 -1.85 2.86 -7.66
C GLN A 59 -1.79 2.70 -6.13
N LEU A 60 -0.80 1.95 -5.64
CA LEU A 60 -0.70 1.58 -4.23
C LEU A 60 0.57 2.11 -3.58
N ASN A 61 0.41 2.72 -2.40
CA ASN A 61 1.53 2.96 -1.49
C ASN A 61 1.60 1.79 -0.50
N ILE A 62 2.64 0.97 -0.58
CA ILE A 62 2.80 -0.20 0.30
C ILE A 62 3.86 0.10 1.36
N THR A 63 3.42 0.24 2.61
CA THR A 63 4.28 0.44 3.77
C THR A 63 4.41 -0.85 4.58
N GLY A 64 5.53 -1.00 5.28
CA GLY A 64 5.79 -2.17 6.11
C GLY A 64 6.50 -1.80 7.40
N GLU A 65 5.88 -2.08 8.54
CA GLU A 65 6.46 -1.77 9.85
C GLU A 65 6.93 -3.05 10.56
N PRO A 66 8.23 -3.12 10.93
CA PRO A 66 8.72 -4.18 11.77
C PRO A 66 8.35 -3.91 13.24
N THR A 67 7.65 -4.84 13.85
CA THR A 67 7.32 -4.81 15.28
C THR A 67 8.33 -5.69 16.05
N PRO A 68 9.27 -5.11 16.82
CA PRO A 68 10.40 -5.85 17.38
C PRO A 68 10.05 -6.73 18.58
N ASN A 69 8.99 -6.38 19.33
CA ASN A 69 8.69 -6.97 20.66
C ASN A 69 7.51 -7.93 20.68
N THR A 70 7.02 -8.39 19.53
CA THR A 70 5.91 -9.35 19.51
C THR A 70 6.24 -10.44 18.48
N SER A 71 5.65 -11.62 18.66
CA SER A 71 5.88 -12.75 17.76
C SER A 71 4.54 -13.20 17.16
N GLY A 72 4.57 -13.83 15.99
CA GLY A 72 3.38 -14.42 15.37
C GLY A 72 2.44 -13.47 14.62
N TYR A 73 2.70 -12.16 14.61
CA TYR A 73 1.86 -11.17 13.93
C TYR A 73 2.23 -11.02 12.44
N PHE A 74 1.21 -11.07 11.59
CA PHE A 74 1.30 -10.69 10.18
C PHE A 74 -0.10 -10.23 9.76
N GLU A 75 -0.24 -8.96 9.43
CA GLU A 75 -1.50 -8.35 9.04
C GLU A 75 -1.33 -7.51 7.80
N VAL A 76 -2.33 -7.57 6.93
CA VAL A 76 -2.43 -6.74 5.73
C VAL A 76 -3.74 -5.97 5.84
N GLN A 77 -3.66 -4.66 5.88
CA GLN A 77 -4.82 -3.78 5.98
C GLN A 77 -4.72 -2.62 5.02
N ILE A 78 -5.87 -2.08 4.65
CA ILE A 78 -5.96 -0.79 3.98
C ILE A 78 -5.93 0.31 5.04
N VAL A 79 -5.15 1.38 4.84
CA VAL A 79 -5.15 2.54 5.74
C VAL A 79 -6.52 3.19 5.71
N GLY A 80 -7.18 3.28 6.87
CA GLY A 80 -8.55 3.79 6.99
C GLY A 80 -9.63 2.84 6.44
N GLY A 81 -9.26 1.59 6.11
CA GLY A 81 -10.15 0.62 5.48
C GLY A 81 -10.14 -0.76 6.16
N PRO A 82 -10.59 -1.81 5.46
CA PRO A 82 -10.74 -3.14 6.04
C PRO A 82 -9.41 -3.87 6.24
N LEU A 83 -9.40 -4.75 7.25
CA LEU A 83 -8.36 -5.76 7.46
C LEU A 83 -8.54 -6.88 6.41
N LEU A 84 -7.53 -7.06 5.55
CA LEU A 84 -7.60 -7.99 4.41
C LEU A 84 -7.07 -9.39 4.75
N HIS A 85 -6.11 -9.48 5.66
CA HIS A 85 -5.55 -10.74 6.12
C HIS A 85 -4.97 -10.58 7.52
N SER A 86 -5.24 -11.52 8.42
CA SER A 86 -4.57 -11.59 9.71
C SER A 86 -4.14 -13.01 10.06
N LYS A 87 -2.85 -13.16 10.34
CA LYS A 87 -2.32 -14.41 10.88
C LYS A 87 -2.83 -14.66 12.30
N LYS A 88 -3.12 -13.60 13.08
CA LYS A 88 -3.65 -13.74 14.44
C LYS A 88 -5.07 -14.29 14.45
N ASP A 89 -5.88 -13.94 13.47
CA ASP A 89 -7.25 -14.45 13.32
C ASP A 89 -7.32 -15.87 12.74
N GLY A 90 -6.19 -16.60 12.73
CA GLY A 90 -6.15 -17.98 12.27
C GLY A 90 -6.05 -18.16 10.75
N MET A 91 -5.89 -17.08 9.96
CA MET A 91 -5.77 -17.20 8.49
C MET A 91 -4.40 -17.75 8.03
N GLY A 92 -3.44 -17.88 8.95
CA GLY A 92 -2.12 -18.44 8.68
C GLY A 92 -1.25 -17.57 7.77
N HIS A 93 -0.22 -18.17 7.16
CA HIS A 93 0.64 -17.49 6.20
C HIS A 93 -0.02 -17.36 4.82
N VAL A 94 0.39 -16.34 4.05
CA VAL A 94 0.01 -16.15 2.64
C VAL A 94 0.92 -17.02 1.77
N ASP A 95 0.65 -18.32 1.77
CA ASP A 95 1.42 -19.37 1.11
C ASP A 95 0.75 -19.93 -0.16
N SER A 96 -0.48 -19.49 -0.43
CA SER A 96 -1.33 -20.02 -1.50
C SER A 96 -1.89 -18.88 -2.35
N SER A 97 -2.04 -19.15 -3.64
CA SER A 97 -2.63 -18.21 -4.60
C SER A 97 -4.03 -17.76 -4.17
N ALA A 98 -4.84 -18.66 -3.59
CA ALA A 98 -6.18 -18.32 -3.10
C ALA A 98 -6.15 -17.25 -2.00
N LYS A 99 -5.19 -17.27 -1.08
CA LYS A 99 -5.05 -16.25 -0.02
C LYS A 99 -4.56 -14.92 -0.61
N LEU A 100 -3.61 -14.98 -1.54
CA LEU A 100 -3.15 -13.79 -2.26
C LEU A 100 -4.29 -13.11 -3.02
N GLN A 101 -5.11 -13.89 -3.74
CA GLN A 101 -6.25 -13.38 -4.50
C GLN A 101 -7.30 -12.70 -3.60
N LYS A 102 -7.49 -13.18 -2.35
CA LYS A 102 -8.35 -12.50 -1.38
C LYS A 102 -7.84 -11.09 -1.01
N ILE A 103 -6.54 -10.97 -0.79
CA ILE A 103 -5.91 -9.66 -0.53
C ILE A 103 -6.06 -8.76 -1.74
N VAL A 104 -5.76 -9.26 -2.94
CA VAL A 104 -5.91 -8.53 -4.21
C VAL A 104 -7.35 -8.05 -4.43
N ALA A 105 -8.34 -8.91 -4.20
CA ALA A 105 -9.75 -8.54 -4.32
C ALA A 105 -10.14 -7.44 -3.32
N GLY A 106 -9.66 -7.52 -2.08
CA GLY A 106 -9.89 -6.50 -1.07
C GLY A 106 -9.24 -5.15 -1.41
N VAL A 107 -8.01 -5.18 -1.92
CA VAL A 107 -7.31 -3.98 -2.41
C VAL A 107 -8.03 -3.36 -3.60
N ARG A 108 -8.44 -4.18 -4.57
CA ARG A 108 -9.20 -3.72 -5.73
C ARG A 108 -10.50 -3.04 -5.33
N LYS A 109 -11.25 -3.64 -4.40
CA LYS A 109 -12.47 -3.05 -3.87
C LYS A 109 -12.19 -1.70 -3.19
N ALA A 110 -11.13 -1.60 -2.39
CA ALA A 110 -10.75 -0.34 -1.77
C ALA A 110 -10.36 0.74 -2.81
N LEU A 111 -9.71 0.35 -3.90
CA LEU A 111 -9.43 1.26 -5.02
C LEU A 111 -10.71 1.73 -5.72
N GLU A 112 -11.66 0.83 -5.99
CA GLU A 112 -12.96 1.15 -6.57
C GLU A 112 -13.76 2.09 -5.65
N ASP A 113 -13.76 1.82 -4.33
CA ASP A 113 -14.42 2.67 -3.32
C ASP A 113 -13.77 4.07 -3.24
N ALA A 114 -12.45 4.17 -3.50
CA ALA A 114 -11.72 5.45 -3.51
C ALA A 114 -11.95 6.28 -4.80
N GLU A 115 -12.36 5.68 -5.92
CA GLU A 115 -12.68 6.40 -7.17
C GLU A 115 -14.09 7.01 -7.17
N VAL A 116 -15.00 6.52 -6.33
CA VAL A 116 -16.42 6.94 -6.29
C VAL A 116 -16.67 8.01 -5.20
N GLY A 117 -15.63 8.35 -4.42
CA GLY A 117 -15.67 9.35 -3.34
C GLY A 117 -15.42 10.79 -3.79
#